data_AF-A0A225W027-F1
#
_entry.id   AF-A0A225W027-F1
#
_cell.length_a   1.000
_cell.length_b   1.000
_cell.length_c   1.000
_cell.angle_alpha   90.00
_cell.angle_beta   90.00
_cell.angle_gamma   90.00
#
_symmetry.space_group_name_H-M   'P 1'
#
loop_
_entity.id
_entity.type
_entity.pdbx_description
1 polymer ?
#
loop_
_entity_poly.entity_id
_entity_poly.type
_entity_poly.pdbx_seq_one_letter_code
_entity_poly.pdbx_strand_id
1 'polypeptide(L)'
;MEAAAMKQHAHPNTVFHCLYGYYNLGYSRKELARVYNKTERTISNWVRIQWLYQYYQEKPLSYLDEAQTVFTQAHRVAISKTSVWRIIHDFGLTWKVLERRAMHVKESDISRFVEELSNVN
;
A
#
# COMPACT_ATOMS: atom_id res chain seq x y z
N MET A 1 9.29 -5.67 -4.79
CA MET A 1 9.19 -4.23 -5.11
C MET A 1 9.01 -3.98 -6.62
N GLU A 2 9.40 -4.91 -7.50
CA GLU A 2 9.54 -4.66 -8.95
C GLU A 2 8.24 -4.76 -9.80
N ALA A 3 7.23 -5.54 -9.41
CA ALA A 3 6.14 -5.90 -10.35
C ALA A 3 5.10 -4.80 -10.66
N ALA A 4 4.66 -3.99 -9.67
CA ALA A 4 3.59 -3.01 -9.92
C ALA A 4 4.06 -1.75 -10.66
N ALA A 5 5.34 -1.42 -10.53
CA ALA A 5 5.93 -0.28 -11.21
C ALA A 5 6.03 -0.51 -12.72
N MET A 6 5.96 -1.77 -13.19
CA MET A 6 6.08 -2.14 -14.60
C MET A 6 4.80 -1.96 -15.42
N LYS A 7 3.63 -1.83 -14.78
CA LYS A 7 2.34 -1.64 -15.49
C LYS A 7 1.97 -0.18 -15.73
N GLN A 8 2.80 0.76 -15.28
CA GLN A 8 2.59 2.18 -15.51
C GLN A 8 3.36 2.64 -16.77
N HIS A 9 2.83 3.62 -17.48
CA HIS A 9 3.52 4.23 -18.63
C HIS A 9 4.85 4.90 -18.26
N ALA A 10 5.08 5.21 -16.98
CA ALA A 10 6.35 5.73 -16.50
C ALA A 10 7.28 4.58 -16.11
N HIS A 11 8.56 4.73 -16.44
CA HIS A 11 9.57 3.74 -16.10
C HIS A 11 9.63 3.53 -14.56
N PRO A 12 9.79 2.29 -14.07
CA PRO A 12 9.84 1.98 -12.64
C PRO A 12 10.76 2.90 -11.85
N ASN A 13 11.98 3.15 -12.35
CA ASN A 13 12.95 4.03 -11.70
C ASN A 13 12.42 5.46 -11.52
N THR A 14 11.67 5.99 -12.49
CA THR A 14 11.05 7.32 -12.38
C THR A 14 10.06 7.36 -11.23
N VAL A 15 9.24 6.32 -11.09
CA VAL A 15 8.30 6.19 -9.97
C VAL A 15 9.06 6.06 -8.65
N PHE A 16 10.11 5.23 -8.59
CA PHE A 16 10.94 5.05 -7.40
C PHE A 16 11.60 6.34 -6.93
N HIS A 17 12.28 7.07 -7.82
CA HIS A 17 12.91 8.34 -7.47
C HIS A 17 11.87 9.39 -7.03
N CYS A 18 10.69 9.41 -7.65
CA CYS A 18 9.62 10.30 -7.23
C CYS A 18 9.11 9.96 -5.82
N LEU A 19 8.87 8.68 -5.53
CA LEU A 19 8.44 8.23 -4.21
C LEU A 19 9.50 8.49 -3.14
N TYR A 20 10.78 8.27 -3.48
CA TYR A 20 11.89 8.60 -2.58
C TYR A 20 11.92 10.10 -2.26
N GLY A 21 11.75 10.96 -3.27
CA GLY A 21 11.66 12.41 -3.07
C GLY A 21 10.50 12.82 -2.17
N TYR A 22 9.36 12.13 -2.27
CA TYR A 22 8.19 12.38 -1.42
C TYR A 22 8.40 11.95 0.04
N TYR A 23 8.84 10.71 0.26
CA TYR A 23 8.90 10.11 1.60
C TYR A 23 10.18 10.45 2.38
N ASN A 24 11.33 10.57 1.71
CA ASN A 24 12.63 10.74 2.38
C ASN A 24 13.20 12.15 2.28
N LEU A 25 12.85 12.91 1.23
CA LEU A 25 13.37 14.28 1.00
C LEU A 25 12.35 15.37 1.34
N GLY A 26 11.10 15.02 1.63
CA GLY A 26 10.06 15.97 2.04
C GLY A 26 9.51 16.85 0.90
N TYR A 27 9.76 16.52 -0.37
CA TYR A 27 9.20 17.27 -1.49
C TYR A 27 7.68 17.18 -1.53
N SER A 28 7.03 18.31 -1.78
CA SER A 28 5.59 18.35 -2.01
C SER A 28 5.21 17.72 -3.35
N ARG A 29 3.94 17.27 -3.46
CA ARG A 29 3.42 16.72 -4.72
C ARG A 29 3.49 17.72 -5.88
N LYS A 30 3.38 19.01 -5.58
CA LYS A 30 3.47 20.11 -6.55
C LYS A 30 4.90 20.30 -7.07
N GLU A 31 5.89 20.19 -6.20
CA GLU A 31 7.31 20.25 -6.61
C GLU A 31 7.68 19.03 -7.46
N LEU A 32 7.28 17.84 -7.02
CA LEU A 32 7.52 16.61 -7.79
C LEU A 32 6.82 16.65 -9.16
N ALA A 33 5.60 17.18 -9.24
CA ALA A 33 4.89 17.36 -10.51
C ALA A 33 5.71 18.22 -11.49
N ARG A 34 6.34 19.29 -11.01
CA ARG A 34 7.24 20.15 -11.81
C ARG A 34 8.51 19.42 -12.23
N VAL A 35 9.20 18.75 -11.30
CA VAL A 35 10.47 18.04 -11.56
C VAL A 35 10.29 16.94 -12.60
N TYR A 36 9.23 16.15 -12.49
CA TYR A 36 9.00 15.00 -13.37
C TYR A 36 8.19 15.34 -14.63
N ASN A 37 7.80 16.62 -14.81
CA ASN A 37 6.88 17.07 -15.86
C ASN A 37 5.62 16.18 -15.95
N LYS A 38 4.97 15.98 -14.79
CA LYS A 38 3.73 15.21 -14.65
C LYS A 38 2.67 16.05 -13.97
N THR A 39 1.41 15.62 -14.11
CA THR A 39 0.32 16.25 -13.36
C THR A 39 0.43 15.88 -11.88
N GLU A 40 -0.01 16.78 -10.99
CA GLU A 40 -0.12 16.48 -9.55
C GLU A 40 -1.01 15.25 -9.29
N ARG A 41 -1.99 14.98 -10.16
CA ARG A 41 -2.83 13.78 -10.11
C ARG A 41 -2.02 12.50 -10.32
N THR A 42 -1.10 12.49 -11.28
CA THR A 42 -0.20 11.35 -11.53
C THR A 42 0.69 11.08 -10.32
N ILE A 43 1.32 12.13 -9.77
CA ILE A 43 2.15 12.01 -8.56
C ILE A 43 1.32 11.52 -7.37
N SER A 44 0.12 12.09 -7.18
CA SER A 44 -0.80 11.67 -6.12
C SER A 44 -1.20 10.21 -6.24
N ASN A 45 -1.43 9.72 -7.46
CA ASN A 45 -1.74 8.32 -7.71
C ASN A 45 -0.56 7.41 -7.35
N TRP A 46 0.68 7.77 -7.71
CA TRP A 46 1.88 7.01 -7.32
C TRP A 46 2.00 6.90 -5.79
N VAL A 47 1.84 8.02 -5.09
CA VAL A 47 1.90 8.05 -3.62
C VAL A 47 0.81 7.17 -3.00
N ARG A 48 -0.44 7.26 -3.48
CA ARG A 48 -1.57 6.46 -2.97
C ARG A 48 -1.38 4.96 -3.20
N ILE A 49 -0.91 4.59 -4.39
CA ILE A 49 -0.63 3.20 -4.76
C ILE A 49 0.48 2.64 -3.87
N GLN A 50 1.55 3.41 -3.66
CA GLN A 50 2.64 3.01 -2.77
C GLN A 50 2.18 2.90 -1.31
N TRP A 51 1.35 3.83 -0.84
CA TRP A 51 0.80 3.80 0.51
C TRP A 51 -0.02 2.52 0.75
N LEU A 52 -0.87 2.12 -0.20
CA LEU A 52 -1.66 0.88 -0.09
C LEU A 52 -0.76 -0.36 -0.05
N TYR A 53 0.33 -0.36 -0.82
CA TYR A 53 1.32 -1.44 -0.75
C TYR A 53 1.96 -1.53 0.63
N GLN A 54 2.37 -0.40 1.23
CA GLN A 54 2.93 -0.36 2.59
C GLN A 54 1.92 -0.85 3.63
N TYR A 55 0.66 -0.43 3.53
CA TYR A 55 -0.42 -0.90 4.39
C TYR A 55 -0.53 -2.44 4.42
N TYR A 56 -0.44 -3.10 3.26
CA TYR A 56 -0.46 -4.57 3.19
C TYR A 56 0.88 -5.25 3.54
N GLN A 57 1.99 -4.50 3.60
CA GLN A 57 3.21 -5.04 4.21
C GLN A 57 3.08 -5.08 5.73
N GLU A 58 2.50 -4.04 6.33
CA GLU A 58 2.27 -3.96 7.78
C GLU A 58 1.12 -4.88 8.24
N LYS A 59 0.05 -4.94 7.46
CA LYS A 59 -1.17 -5.71 7.76
C LYS A 59 -1.53 -6.64 6.60
N PRO A 60 -0.77 -7.73 6.40
CA PRO A 60 -0.95 -8.62 5.25
C PRO A 60 -2.31 -9.33 5.23
N LEU A 61 -2.99 -9.47 6.37
CA LEU A 61 -4.27 -10.16 6.48
C LEU A 61 -5.48 -9.21 6.51
N SER A 62 -5.27 -7.91 6.30
CA SER A 62 -6.39 -6.96 6.30
C SER A 62 -7.34 -7.24 5.13
N TYR A 63 -8.64 -7.16 5.41
CA TYR A 63 -9.68 -7.37 4.40
C TYR A 63 -9.76 -6.17 3.43
N LEU A 64 -10.30 -6.41 2.24
CA LEU A 64 -10.38 -5.38 1.18
C LEU A 64 -11.21 -4.15 1.60
N ASP A 65 -12.21 -4.35 2.45
CA ASP A 65 -13.09 -3.31 2.98
C ASP A 65 -12.47 -2.51 4.14
N GLU A 66 -11.69 -3.18 5.00
CA GLU A 66 -10.83 -2.49 5.97
C GLU A 66 -9.82 -1.59 5.25
N ALA A 67 -9.11 -2.13 4.26
CA ALA A 67 -8.16 -1.38 3.45
C ALA A 67 -8.84 -0.20 2.73
N GLN A 68 -10.05 -0.40 2.18
CA GLN A 68 -10.85 0.66 1.58
C GLN A 68 -11.17 1.78 2.60
N THR A 69 -11.56 1.40 3.81
CA THR A 69 -11.96 2.33 4.88
C THR A 69 -10.76 3.16 5.33
N VAL A 70 -9.65 2.51 5.66
CA VAL A 70 -8.42 3.20 6.10
C VAL A 70 -7.86 4.07 4.98
N PHE A 71 -7.88 3.61 3.72
CA PHE A 71 -7.47 4.42 2.57
C PHE A 71 -8.32 5.68 2.43
N THR A 72 -9.63 5.55 2.55
CA THR A 72 -10.57 6.69 2.43
C THR A 72 -10.33 7.71 3.55
N GLN A 73 -10.06 7.23 4.76
CA GLN A 73 -9.72 8.08 5.90
C GLN A 73 -8.37 8.80 5.70
N ALA A 74 -7.33 8.07 5.29
CA ALA A 74 -5.97 8.60 5.16
C ALA A 74 -5.82 9.59 4.01
N HIS A 75 -6.43 9.31 2.85
CA HIS A 75 -6.26 10.11 1.63
C HIS A 75 -7.43 11.03 1.31
N ARG A 76 -8.53 10.98 2.09
CA ARG A 76 -9.77 11.74 1.85
C ARG A 76 -10.34 11.55 0.43
N VAL A 77 -10.12 10.37 -0.15
CA VAL A 77 -10.57 10.01 -1.49
C VAL A 77 -11.14 8.60 -1.46
N ALA A 78 -12.33 8.43 -2.03
CA ALA A 78 -12.97 7.13 -2.15
C ALA A 78 -12.22 6.24 -3.16
N ILE A 79 -12.09 4.96 -2.83
CA ILE A 79 -11.60 3.91 -3.72
C ILE A 79 -12.58 2.74 -3.67
N SER A 80 -12.76 2.02 -4.79
CA SER A 80 -13.57 0.79 -4.78
C SER A 80 -12.77 -0.42 -4.31
N LYS A 81 -13.43 -1.40 -3.67
CA LYS A 81 -12.80 -2.68 -3.28
C LYS A 81 -12.11 -3.37 -4.46
N THR A 82 -12.72 -3.31 -5.64
CA THR A 82 -12.14 -3.83 -6.89
C THR A 82 -10.84 -3.12 -7.28
N SER A 83 -10.75 -1.81 -7.04
CA SER A 83 -9.53 -1.05 -7.34
C SER A 83 -8.42 -1.37 -6.34
N VAL A 84 -8.76 -1.51 -5.05
CA VAL A 84 -7.84 -1.98 -4.00
C VAL A 84 -7.27 -3.34 -4.39
N TRP A 85 -8.13 -4.30 -4.73
CA TRP A 85 -7.72 -5.63 -5.18
C TRP A 85 -6.81 -5.58 -6.41
N ARG A 86 -7.16 -4.80 -7.43
CA ARG A 86 -6.35 -4.67 -8.65
C ARG A 86 -4.94 -4.14 -8.35
N ILE A 87 -4.83 -3.10 -7.52
CA ILE A 87 -3.54 -2.50 -7.14
C ILE A 87 -2.67 -3.54 -6.42
N ILE A 88 -3.22 -4.22 -5.42
CA ILE A 88 -2.51 -5.24 -4.63
C ILE A 88 -2.06 -6.40 -5.53
N HIS A 89 -2.95 -6.85 -6.41
CA HIS A 89 -2.64 -7.88 -7.39
C HIS A 89 -1.49 -7.47 -8.32
N ASP A 90 -1.46 -6.21 -8.77
CA ASP A 90 -0.36 -5.67 -9.59
C ASP A 90 0.98 -5.64 -8.83
N PHE A 91 0.96 -5.53 -7.50
CA PHE A 91 2.16 -5.66 -6.65
C PHE A 91 2.60 -7.11 -6.41
N GLY A 92 1.90 -8.10 -6.97
CA GLY A 92 2.21 -9.52 -6.77
C GLY A 92 1.76 -10.07 -5.41
N LEU A 93 0.98 -9.29 -4.64
CA LEU A 93 0.32 -9.73 -3.41
C LEU A 93 -0.94 -10.54 -3.77
N THR A 94 -0.73 -11.66 -4.46
CA THR A 94 -1.82 -12.56 -4.84
C THR A 94 -2.42 -13.24 -3.62
N TRP A 95 -3.68 -13.67 -3.73
CA TRP A 95 -4.37 -14.44 -2.68
C TRP A 95 -3.52 -15.59 -2.15
N LYS A 96 -2.81 -16.33 -3.01
CA LYS A 96 -1.88 -17.41 -2.61
C LYS A 96 -0.66 -16.95 -1.80
N VAL A 97 -0.19 -15.73 -2.01
CA VAL A 97 0.91 -15.13 -1.22
C VAL A 97 0.38 -14.70 0.15
N LEU A 98 -0.83 -14.15 0.19
CA LEU A 98 -1.48 -13.77 1.44
C LEU A 98 -1.89 -15.01 2.26
N GLU A 99 -2.44 -16.05 1.63
CA GLU A 99 -2.72 -17.35 2.25
C GLU A 99 -1.46 -17.99 2.84
N ARG A 100 -0.33 -17.98 2.10
CA ARG A 100 0.94 -18.46 2.65
C ARG A 100 1.41 -17.64 3.84
N ARG A 101 1.23 -16.32 3.83
CA ARG A 101 1.54 -15.48 5.00
C ARG A 101 0.62 -15.79 6.18
N ALA A 102 -0.66 -16.03 5.94
CA ALA A 102 -1.65 -16.44 6.94
C ALA A 102 -1.30 -17.82 7.54
N MET A 103 -0.91 -18.79 6.72
CA MET A 103 -0.52 -20.14 7.18
C MET A 103 0.72 -20.15 8.07
N HIS A 104 1.63 -19.17 7.91
CA HIS A 104 2.80 -19.04 8.78
C HIS A 104 2.47 -18.34 10.11
N VAL A 105 1.26 -17.80 10.29
CA VAL A 105 0.80 -17.32 11.59
C VAL A 105 0.63 -18.54 12.48
N LYS A 106 1.46 -18.65 13.51
CA LYS A 106 1.39 -19.78 14.45
C LYS A 106 0.19 -19.58 15.36
N GLU A 107 -0.50 -20.68 15.67
CA GLU A 107 -1.57 -20.70 16.68
C GLU A 107 -1.10 -20.07 18.00
N SER A 108 0.16 -20.29 18.38
CA SER A 108 0.79 -19.67 19.55
C SER A 108 0.79 -18.15 19.53
N ASP A 109 0.91 -17.53 18.35
CA ASP A 109 0.88 -16.07 18.20
C ASP A 109 -0.54 -15.52 18.34
N ILE A 110 -1.54 -16.30 17.91
CA ILE A 110 -2.96 -15.98 18.08
C ILE A 110 -3.35 -16.11 19.56
N SER A 111 -2.98 -17.21 20.20
CA SER A 111 -3.23 -17.43 21.63
C SER A 111 -2.57 -16.36 22.49
N ARG A 112 -1.29 -16.05 22.23
CA ARG A 112 -0.57 -14.97 22.92
C ARG A 112 -1.25 -13.61 22.73
N PHE A 113 -1.70 -13.28 21.52
CA PHE A 113 -2.39 -12.02 21.26
C PHE A 113 -3.72 -11.91 22.01
N VAL A 114 -4.50 -12.99 22.09
CA VAL A 114 -5.76 -13.02 22.86
C VAL A 114 -5.48 -12.90 24.36
N GLU A 115 -4.43 -13.57 24.84
CA GLU A 115 -4.02 -13.53 26.25
C GLU A 115 -3.50 -12.13 26.63
N GLU A 116 -2.67 -11.51 25.79
CA GLU A 116 -2.23 -10.12 25.96
C GLU A 116 -3.41 -9.13 25.96
N LEU A 117 -4.39 -9.29 25.07
CA LEU A 117 -5.61 -8.46 25.08
C LEU A 117 -6.44 -8.65 26.35
N SER A 118 -6.52 -9.87 26.88
CA SER A 118 -7.26 -10.14 28.12
C SER A 118 -6.59 -9.54 29.36
N ASN A 119 -5.27 -9.35 29.31
CA ASN A 119 -4.47 -8.78 30.40
C ASN A 119 -4.41 -7.23 30.38
N VAL A 120 -4.95 -6.59 29.34
CA VAL A 120 -5.02 -5.12 29.22
C VAL A 120 -6.33 -4.56 29.80
N ASN A 121 -7.22 -5.43 30.30
CA ASN A 121 -8.47 -5.05 30.95
C ASN A 121 -8.36 -5.07 32.49
#